data_AF-A0A2V8TIW9-F1
#
_entry.id   AF-A0A2V8TIW9-F1
#
_cell.length_a   1.000
_cell.length_b   1.000
_cell.length_c   1.000
_cell.angle_alpha   90.00
_cell.angle_beta   90.00
_cell.angle_gamma   90.00
#
_symmetry.space_group_name_H-M   'P 1'
#
loop_
_entity.id
_entity.type
_entity.pdbx_description
1 polymer ?
#
loop_
_entity_poly.entity_id
_entity_poly.type
_entity_poly.pdbx_seq_one_letter_code
_entity_poly.pdbx_strand_id
1 'polypeptide(L)'
;TPASYNSAWWDLRLKYQGVAPAVARSEADFDPGAKYHVPANVSYTRYFLAHILQFQFQRALCREAGFQGPLYQCSIYDNKAAGAKLKAMLEMGQSLPWPEELYALTGERQMDATAILDYFAPLKAWLDEQNKGKKVGL
;
A
#
# COMPACT_ATOMS: atom_id res chain seq x y z
N THR A 1 3.09 28.17 5.98
CA THR A 1 3.18 28.51 7.43
C THR A 1 1.86 28.11 8.07
N PRO A 2 1.64 28.24 9.39
CA PRO A 2 0.33 27.97 9.98
C PRO A 2 -0.84 28.71 9.32
N ALA A 3 -0.58 29.90 8.77
CA ALA A 3 -1.56 30.71 8.04
C ALA A 3 -1.98 30.14 6.66
N SER A 4 -1.46 28.98 6.26
CA SER A 4 -1.71 28.38 4.95
C SER A 4 -1.86 26.85 5.04
N TYR A 5 -2.15 26.30 6.23
CA TYR A 5 -2.16 24.85 6.41
C TYR A 5 -3.37 24.21 5.76
N ASN A 6 -4.55 24.83 5.88
CA ASN A 6 -5.76 24.20 5.40
C ASN A 6 -5.89 24.30 3.87
N SER A 7 -5.52 25.45 3.29
CA SER A 7 -5.38 25.60 1.83
C SER A 7 -4.39 24.59 1.24
N ALA A 8 -3.17 24.50 1.80
CA ALA A 8 -2.18 23.55 1.32
C ALA A 8 -2.65 22.09 1.46
N TRP A 9 -3.40 21.75 2.51
CA TRP A 9 -4.03 20.44 2.66
C TRP A 9 -4.98 20.14 1.49
N TRP A 10 -5.86 21.08 1.13
CA TRP A 10 -6.79 20.90 0.01
C TRP A 10 -6.11 20.87 -1.35
N ASP A 11 -5.03 21.63 -1.54
CA ASP A 11 -4.20 21.55 -2.75
C ASP A 11 -3.61 20.14 -2.91
N LEU A 12 -3.10 19.55 -1.82
CA LEU A 12 -2.55 18.19 -1.82
C LEU A 12 -3.64 17.13 -2.04
N ARG A 13 -4.83 17.29 -1.43
CA ARG A 13 -5.99 16.41 -1.62
C ARG A 13 -6.46 16.42 -3.07
N LEU A 14 -6.53 17.59 -3.69
CA LEU A 14 -6.90 17.71 -5.09
C LEU A 14 -5.83 17.08 -5.99
N LYS A 15 -4.55 17.44 -5.78
CA LYS A 15 -3.44 16.97 -6.62
C LYS A 15 -3.26 15.46 -6.59
N TYR A 16 -3.25 14.85 -5.41
CA TYR A 16 -2.88 13.43 -5.26
C TYR A 16 -4.08 12.49 -5.16
N GLN A 17 -5.27 12.99 -4.82
CA GLN A 17 -6.47 12.15 -4.63
C GLN A 17 -7.63 12.53 -5.54
N GLY A 18 -7.56 13.68 -6.22
CA GLY A 18 -8.66 14.18 -7.04
C GLY A 18 -9.90 14.60 -6.24
N VAL A 19 -9.73 14.94 -4.96
CA VAL A 19 -10.86 15.28 -4.07
C VAL A 19 -10.86 16.76 -3.70
N ALA A 20 -11.98 17.43 -3.96
CA ALA A 20 -12.26 18.81 -3.57
C ALA A 20 -13.15 18.89 -2.32
N PRO A 21 -13.12 19.99 -1.56
CA PRO A 21 -14.04 20.20 -0.46
C PRO A 21 -15.47 20.43 -0.98
N ALA A 22 -16.47 19.92 -0.25
CA ALA A 22 -17.87 20.10 -0.62
C ALA A 22 -18.42 21.52 -0.34
N VAL A 23 -17.75 22.27 0.52
CA VAL A 23 -18.07 23.66 0.90
C VAL A 23 -16.79 24.48 0.92
N ALA A 24 -16.92 25.81 0.84
CA ALA A 24 -15.77 26.70 0.98
C ALA A 24 -15.07 26.48 2.33
N ARG A 25 -13.74 26.42 2.30
CA ARG A 25 -12.88 26.24 3.48
C ARG A 25 -12.03 27.47 3.69
N SER A 26 -11.66 27.71 4.93
CA SER A 26 -10.84 28.85 5.35
C SER A 26 -9.67 28.37 6.22
N GLU A 27 -8.79 29.30 6.58
CA GLU A 27 -7.70 29.02 7.54
C GLU A 27 -8.17 29.08 9.01
N ALA A 28 -9.46 29.34 9.26
CA ALA A 28 -10.07 29.09 10.56
C ALA A 28 -10.37 27.59 10.78
N ASP A 29 -10.36 26.80 9.70
CA ASP A 29 -10.49 25.35 9.74
C ASP A 29 -9.12 24.67 9.90
N PHE A 30 -9.13 23.44 10.44
CA PHE A 30 -7.97 22.55 10.43
C PHE A 30 -8.42 21.12 10.07
N ASP A 31 -8.85 20.93 8.81
CA ASP A 31 -9.41 19.69 8.31
C ASP A 31 -8.52 18.44 8.50
N PRO A 32 -7.17 18.49 8.33
CA PRO A 32 -6.35 17.30 8.64
C PRO A 32 -6.45 16.88 10.11
N GLY A 33 -6.75 17.80 11.04
CA GLY A 33 -6.96 17.51 12.46
C GLY A 33 -8.20 16.65 12.76
N ALA A 34 -9.15 16.55 11.84
CA ALA A 34 -10.32 15.68 11.99
C ALA A 34 -9.99 14.18 11.87
N LYS A 35 -8.79 13.83 11.39
CA LYS A 35 -8.31 12.44 11.34
C LYS A 35 -7.51 12.12 12.59
N TYR A 36 -8.02 11.24 13.45
CA TYR A 36 -7.41 10.81 14.73
C TYR A 36 -5.87 10.77 14.80
N HIS A 37 -5.22 10.17 13.79
CA HIS A 37 -3.76 10.02 13.77
C HIS A 37 -3.00 11.36 13.81
N VAL A 38 -3.57 12.44 13.29
CA VAL A 38 -2.95 13.76 13.28
C VAL A 38 -2.90 14.37 14.70
N PRO A 39 -4.01 14.60 15.43
CA PRO A 39 -3.96 15.13 16.79
C PRO A 39 -3.37 14.15 17.81
N ALA A 40 -3.41 12.84 17.54
CA ALA A 40 -2.80 11.83 18.41
C ALA A 40 -1.29 11.64 18.18
N ASN A 41 -0.67 12.37 17.24
CA ASN A 41 0.74 12.22 16.85
C ASN A 41 1.14 10.78 16.50
N VAL A 42 0.26 10.07 15.79
CA VAL A 42 0.47 8.69 15.38
C VAL A 42 0.83 8.65 13.90
N SER A 43 1.99 8.06 13.56
CA SER A 43 2.45 7.97 12.16
C SER A 43 1.44 7.25 11.25
N TYR A 44 1.11 7.89 10.12
CA TYR A 44 0.20 7.34 9.11
C TYR A 44 0.93 6.54 8.02
N THR A 45 2.22 6.80 7.80
CA THR A 45 3.04 6.16 6.76
C THR A 45 3.10 4.64 6.92
N ARG A 46 2.97 4.13 8.16
CA ARG A 46 2.91 2.69 8.44
C ARG A 46 1.83 1.96 7.63
N TYR A 47 0.67 2.59 7.38
CA TYR A 47 -0.37 1.96 6.57
C TYR A 47 0.04 1.86 5.10
N PHE A 48 0.68 2.90 4.57
CA PHE A 48 1.16 2.91 3.19
C PHE A 48 2.20 1.81 2.94
N LEU A 49 3.20 1.71 3.83
CA LEU A 49 4.26 0.70 3.71
C LEU A 49 3.73 -0.72 3.95
N ALA A 50 2.83 -0.90 4.93
CA ALA A 50 2.24 -2.21 5.22
C ALA A 50 1.48 -2.79 4.02
N HIS A 51 0.78 -1.95 3.23
CA HIS A 51 0.11 -2.43 2.02
C HIS A 51 1.12 -2.90 0.97
N ILE A 52 2.20 -2.15 0.72
CA ILE A 52 3.24 -2.59 -0.23
C ILE A 52 3.82 -3.95 0.20
N LEU A 53 4.22 -4.06 1.47
CA LEU A 53 4.81 -5.28 2.02
C LEU A 53 3.82 -6.46 2.01
N GLN A 54 2.54 -6.23 2.30
CA GLN A 54 1.50 -7.27 2.27
C GLN A 54 1.47 -8.00 0.92
N PHE A 55 1.40 -7.27 -0.19
CA PHE A 55 1.34 -7.87 -1.52
C PHE A 55 2.71 -8.42 -1.95
N GLN A 56 3.81 -7.77 -1.61
CA GLN A 56 5.16 -8.26 -1.91
C GLN A 56 5.44 -9.60 -1.21
N PHE A 57 5.05 -9.74 0.06
CA PHE A 57 5.16 -10.97 0.82
C PHE A 57 4.28 -12.07 0.23
N GLN A 58 3.01 -11.75 -0.07
CA GLN A 58 2.10 -12.72 -0.69
C GLN A 58 2.68 -13.23 -2.01
N ARG A 59 3.16 -12.33 -2.89
CA ARG A 59 3.78 -12.70 -4.17
C ARG A 59 4.98 -13.62 -3.99
N ALA A 60 5.87 -13.29 -3.05
CA ALA A 60 7.04 -14.12 -2.76
C ALA A 60 6.67 -15.51 -2.23
N LEU A 61 5.71 -15.59 -1.30
CA LEU A 61 5.27 -16.85 -0.71
C LEU A 61 4.49 -17.72 -1.71
N CYS A 62 3.75 -17.11 -2.63
CA CYS A 62 3.09 -17.82 -3.73
C CYS A 62 4.09 -18.43 -4.72
N ARG A 63 5.17 -17.71 -5.02
CA ARG A 63 6.29 -18.24 -5.81
C ARG A 63 6.95 -19.41 -5.11
N GLU A 64 7.21 -19.28 -3.80
CA GLU A 64 7.76 -20.36 -2.97
C GLU A 64 6.82 -21.58 -2.94
N ALA A 65 5.51 -21.35 -2.93
CA ALA A 65 4.51 -22.41 -2.99
C ALA A 65 4.38 -23.07 -4.38
N GLY A 66 5.08 -22.58 -5.40
CA GLY A 66 5.02 -23.10 -6.77
C GLY A 66 3.73 -22.75 -7.52
N PHE A 67 2.96 -21.76 -7.05
CA PHE A 67 1.70 -21.36 -7.67
C PHE A 67 1.95 -20.52 -8.94
N GLN A 68 1.30 -20.87 -10.05
CA GLN A 68 1.50 -20.22 -11.37
C GLN A 68 0.29 -19.41 -11.86
N GLY A 69 -0.79 -19.34 -11.07
CA GLY A 69 -2.02 -18.63 -11.46
C GLY A 69 -2.02 -17.14 -11.07
N PRO A 70 -3.17 -16.46 -11.26
CA PRO A 70 -3.34 -15.08 -10.82
C PRO A 70 -3.15 -14.93 -9.31
N LEU A 71 -2.35 -13.94 -8.89
CA LEU A 71 -1.91 -13.81 -7.50
C LEU A 71 -3.06 -13.78 -6.48
N TYR A 72 -4.22 -13.22 -6.84
CA TYR A 72 -5.40 -13.16 -5.98
C TYR A 72 -6.04 -14.52 -5.65
N GLN A 73 -5.72 -15.58 -6.41
CA GLN A 73 -6.22 -16.94 -6.16
C GLN A 73 -5.25 -17.79 -5.34
N CYS A 74 -4.01 -17.32 -5.16
CA CYS A 74 -3.00 -18.09 -4.46
C CYS A 74 -3.37 -18.30 -2.99
N SER A 75 -3.18 -19.53 -2.53
CA SER A 75 -3.21 -19.89 -1.12
C SER A 75 -1.87 -20.49 -0.72
N ILE A 76 -1.36 -20.07 0.44
CA ILE A 76 -0.14 -20.63 1.06
C ILE A 76 -0.48 -21.67 2.14
N TYR A 77 -1.75 -22.02 2.28
CA TYR A 77 -2.22 -23.03 3.22
C TYR A 77 -1.53 -24.38 2.98
N ASP A 78 -1.12 -25.04 4.07
CA ASP A 78 -0.43 -26.34 4.06
C ASP A 78 0.87 -26.40 3.23
N ASN A 79 1.44 -25.24 2.87
CA ASN A 79 2.72 -25.19 2.18
C ASN A 79 3.89 -25.03 3.17
N LYS A 80 4.59 -26.13 3.45
CA LYS A 80 5.70 -26.14 4.42
C LYS A 80 6.88 -25.26 4.00
N ALA A 81 7.18 -25.15 2.70
CA ALA A 81 8.29 -24.32 2.21
C ALA A 81 7.99 -22.83 2.42
N ALA A 82 6.81 -22.36 2.01
CA ALA A 82 6.36 -20.99 2.24
C ALA A 82 6.29 -20.67 3.74
N GLY A 83 5.76 -21.59 4.56
CA GLY A 83 5.71 -21.43 6.01
C GLY A 83 7.09 -21.33 6.67
N ALA A 84 8.05 -22.15 6.24
CA ALA A 84 9.44 -22.09 6.73
C ALA A 84 10.10 -20.76 6.40
N LYS A 85 9.88 -20.24 5.19
CA LYS A 85 10.41 -18.94 4.75
C LYS A 85 9.81 -17.77 5.53
N LEU A 86 8.49 -17.78 5.72
CA LEU A 86 7.79 -16.77 6.53
C LEU A 86 8.29 -16.80 7.99
N LYS A 87 8.40 -17.99 8.58
CA LYS A 87 8.91 -18.18 9.94
C LYS A 87 10.33 -17.61 10.09
N ALA A 88 11.22 -17.93 9.16
CA ALA A 88 12.60 -17.46 9.21
C ALA A 88 12.71 -15.93 9.23
N MET A 89 11.89 -15.23 8.44
CA MET A 89 11.83 -13.76 8.48
C MET A 89 11.26 -13.27 9.82
N LEU A 90 10.16 -13.84 10.30
CA LEU A 90 9.52 -13.41 11.55
C LEU A 90 10.40 -13.63 12.79
N GLU A 91 11.24 -14.67 12.81
CA GLU A 91 12.18 -14.94 13.90
C GLU A 91 13.28 -13.89 14.05
N MET A 92 13.57 -13.11 12.99
CA MET A 92 14.58 -12.04 13.05
C MET A 92 14.12 -10.86 13.91
N GLY A 93 12.81 -10.58 13.94
CA GLY A 93 12.22 -9.54 14.79
C GLY A 93 12.71 -8.13 14.49
N GLN A 94 13.65 -7.63 15.29
CA GLN A 94 14.31 -6.33 15.06
C GLN A 94 15.84 -6.46 15.19
N SER A 95 16.36 -7.69 15.07
CA SER A 95 17.79 -7.97 15.22
C SER A 95 18.62 -7.54 14.00
N LEU A 96 17.96 -7.35 12.85
CA LEU A 96 18.59 -6.94 11.61
C LEU A 96 17.86 -5.73 10.99
N PRO A 97 18.52 -4.98 10.08
CA PRO A 97 17.83 -3.98 9.29
C PRO A 97 16.73 -4.61 8.43
N TRP A 98 15.58 -3.94 8.33
CA TRP A 98 14.41 -4.42 7.57
C TRP A 98 14.70 -4.86 6.12
N PRO A 99 15.68 -4.32 5.35
CA PRO A 99 15.97 -4.82 4.01
C PRO A 99 16.50 -6.26 4.01
N GLU A 100 17.21 -6.68 5.06
CA GLU A 100 17.72 -8.06 5.17
C GLU A 100 16.59 -9.02 5.56
N GLU A 101 15.66 -8.59 6.41
CA GLU A 101 14.43 -9.35 6.73
C GLU A 101 13.55 -9.51 5.48
N LEU A 102 13.36 -8.42 4.71
CA LEU A 102 12.66 -8.45 3.44
C LEU A 102 13.32 -9.41 2.45
N TYR A 103 14.65 -9.37 2.36
CA TYR A 103 15.41 -10.24 1.46
C TYR A 103 15.27 -11.72 1.84
N ALA A 104 15.28 -12.06 3.13
CA ALA A 104 15.09 -13.43 3.60
C ALA A 104 13.75 -14.02 3.14
N LEU A 105 12.68 -13.21 3.11
CA LEU A 105 11.37 -13.64 2.66
C LEU A 105 11.19 -13.60 1.14
N THR A 106 11.65 -12.52 0.50
CA THR A 106 11.27 -12.17 -0.87
C THR A 106 12.38 -12.37 -1.90
N GLY A 107 13.64 -12.40 -1.46
CA GLY A 107 14.81 -12.31 -2.34
C GLY A 107 15.09 -10.88 -2.83
N GLU A 108 14.35 -9.88 -2.37
CA GLU A 108 14.47 -8.48 -2.77
C GLU A 108 14.84 -7.63 -1.54
N ARG A 109 15.64 -6.57 -1.71
CA ARG A 109 16.00 -5.62 -0.63
C ARG A 109 15.21 -4.32 -0.65
N GLN A 110 14.39 -4.14 -1.67
CA GLN A 110 13.62 -2.91 -1.90
C GLN A 110 12.13 -3.24 -1.84
N MET A 111 11.35 -2.31 -1.29
CA MET A 111 9.90 -2.42 -1.35
C MET A 111 9.42 -2.33 -2.79
N ASP A 112 8.56 -3.25 -3.20
CA ASP A 112 8.07 -3.34 -4.58
C ASP A 112 6.54 -3.26 -4.65
N ALA A 113 6.04 -2.09 -5.07
CA ALA A 113 4.61 -1.85 -5.24
C ALA A 113 4.01 -2.56 -6.48
N THR A 114 4.82 -3.12 -7.38
CA THR A 114 4.30 -3.85 -8.54
C THR A 114 3.54 -5.11 -8.15
N ALA A 115 3.79 -5.69 -6.97
CA ALA A 115 3.01 -6.82 -6.45
C ALA A 115 1.52 -6.48 -6.25
N ILE A 116 1.20 -5.21 -5.95
CA ILE A 116 -0.19 -4.72 -5.90
C ILE A 116 -0.81 -4.76 -7.31
N LEU A 117 -0.04 -4.35 -8.32
CA LEU A 117 -0.48 -4.37 -9.72
C LEU A 117 -0.71 -5.80 -10.19
N ASP A 118 0.18 -6.74 -9.85
CA ASP A 118 0.01 -8.17 -10.17
C ASP A 118 -1.27 -8.74 -9.56
N TYR A 119 -1.57 -8.38 -8.30
CA TYR A 119 -2.77 -8.84 -7.61
C TYR A 119 -4.05 -8.32 -8.26
N PHE A 120 -4.08 -7.02 -8.60
CA PHE A 120 -5.26 -6.36 -9.17
C PHE A 120 -5.29 -6.35 -10.70
N ALA A 121 -4.36 -7.01 -11.39
CA ALA A 121 -4.27 -7.00 -12.85
C ALA A 121 -5.59 -7.34 -13.57
N PRO A 122 -6.37 -8.36 -13.15
CA PRO A 122 -7.66 -8.66 -13.77
C PRO A 122 -8.69 -7.55 -13.58
N LEU A 123 -8.75 -6.96 -12.38
CA LEU A 123 -9.64 -5.83 -12.11
C LEU A 123 -9.23 -4.61 -12.93
N LYS A 124 -7.93 -4.34 -13.05
CA LYS A 124 -7.42 -3.24 -13.87
C LYS A 124 -7.82 -3.42 -15.33
N ALA A 125 -7.61 -4.60 -15.91
CA ALA A 125 -8.00 -4.89 -17.29
C ALA A 125 -9.51 -4.68 -17.52
N TRP A 126 -10.34 -5.12 -16.56
CA TRP A 126 -11.78 -4.88 -16.62
C TRP A 126 -12.12 -3.39 -16.54
N LEU A 127 -11.49 -2.63 -15.63
CA LEU A 127 -11.70 -1.18 -15.51
C LEU A 127 -11.26 -0.42 -16.76
N ASP A 128 -10.15 -0.82 -17.39
CA ASP A 128 -9.67 -0.22 -18.64
C ASP A 128 -10.73 -0.40 -19.75
N GLU A 129 -11.39 -1.56 -19.83
CA GLU A 129 -12.51 -1.78 -20.76
C GLU A 129 -13.71 -0.89 -20.43
N GLN A 130 -14.13 -0.87 -19.16
CA GLN A 130 -15.31 -0.10 -18.73
C GLN A 130 -15.14 1.42 -18.86
N ASN A 131 -13.91 1.89 -18.89
CA ASN A 131 -13.58 3.30 -18.99
C ASN A 131 -13.28 3.77 -20.42
N LYS A 132 -13.38 2.90 -21.43
CA LYS A 132 -13.27 3.32 -22.84
C LYS A 132 -14.29 4.42 -23.14
N GLY A 133 -13.81 5.51 -23.75
CA GLY A 133 -14.62 6.67 -24.11
C GLY A 133 -15.02 7.56 -22.93
N LYS A 134 -14.61 7.25 -21.69
CA LYS A 134 -14.84 8.08 -20.51
C LYS A 134 -13.60 8.91 -20.20
N LYS A 135 -13.80 10.12 -19.66
CA LYS A 135 -12.71 10.92 -19.11
C LYS A 135 -12.15 10.23 -17.86
N VAL A 136 -10.86 9.93 -17.84
CA VAL A 136 -10.15 9.34 -16.69
C VAL A 136 -9.24 10.41 -16.08
N GLY A 137 -9.45 10.69 -14.79
CA GLY A 137 -8.79 11.79 -14.10
C GLY A 137 -9.60 13.10 -14.12
N LEU A 138 -9.11 14.09 -13.38
CA LEU A 138 -9.67 15.44 -13.35
C LEU A 138 -9.48 16.18 -14.67
#